data_AF-A0A7R9JH72-F1
#
_entry.id   AF-A0A7R9JH72-F1
#
_cell.length_a   1.000
_cell.length_b   1.000
_cell.length_c   1.000
_cell.angle_alpha   90.00
_cell.angle_beta   90.00
_cell.angle_gamma   90.00
#
_symmetry.space_group_name_H-M   'P 1'
#
loop_
_entity.id
_entity.type
_entity.pdbx_description
1 polymer ?
#
loop_
_entity_poly.entity_id
_entity_poly.type
_entity_poly.pdbx_seq_one_letter_code
_entity_poly.pdbx_strand_id
1 'polypeptide(L)'
;MTNEEGLSSMDWNEDESSTLLASKKEYDCVICNQTTPSTEDKPMGLVVLVQSTSLLGHKRRGSEHMELPTSDEERLSLRRDNTLGSEYERRMEDYSRYFDH
;
A
#
# COMPACT_ATOMS: atom_id res chain seq x y z
N MET A 1 -8.31 -40.95 28.14
CA MET A 1 -7.72 -39.74 28.75
C MET A 1 -7.55 -38.75 27.63
N THR A 2 -8.35 -37.69 27.68
CA THR A 2 -8.48 -36.64 26.68
C THR A 2 -7.23 -35.75 26.71
N ASN A 3 -6.54 -35.60 25.59
CA ASN A 3 -5.49 -34.58 25.45
C ASN A 3 -6.14 -33.32 24.89
N GLU A 4 -6.42 -32.40 25.80
CA GLU A 4 -6.89 -31.04 25.56
C GLU A 4 -5.68 -30.12 25.70
N GLU A 5 -5.00 -29.80 24.59
CA GLU A 5 -3.94 -28.79 24.61
C GLU A 5 -4.30 -27.66 23.66
N GLY A 6 -4.92 -26.64 24.27
CA GLY A 6 -4.48 -25.26 24.14
C GLY A 6 -4.55 -24.64 22.75
N LEU A 7 -5.77 -24.37 22.28
CA LEU A 7 -5.99 -23.27 21.34
C LEU A 7 -5.63 -21.97 22.07
N SER A 8 -4.38 -21.52 21.91
CA SER A 8 -3.95 -20.19 22.32
C SER A 8 -4.71 -19.17 21.47
N SER A 9 -5.83 -18.71 22.02
CA SER A 9 -6.57 -17.54 21.59
C SER A 9 -5.62 -16.34 21.68
N MET A 10 -5.15 -15.86 20.53
CA MET A 10 -4.37 -14.63 20.45
C MET A 10 -5.29 -13.46 20.79
N ASP A 11 -5.16 -12.97 22.02
CA ASP A 11 -5.77 -11.75 22.52
C ASP A 11 -5.07 -10.55 21.85
N TRP A 12 -5.74 -9.97 20.84
CA TRP A 12 -5.26 -8.76 20.16
C TRP A 12 -5.54 -7.56 21.06
N ASN A 13 -4.58 -7.23 21.92
CA ASN A 13 -4.65 -6.07 22.80
C ASN A 13 -4.45 -4.79 21.97
N GLU A 14 -5.57 -4.17 21.58
CA GLU A 14 -5.65 -3.00 20.67
C GLU A 14 -4.98 -1.74 21.24
N ASP A 15 -4.72 -1.68 22.55
CA ASP A 15 -4.13 -0.53 23.24
C ASP A 15 -2.58 -0.49 23.19
N GLU A 16 -1.90 -1.64 23.01
CA GLU A 16 -0.43 -1.70 22.96
C GLU A 16 0.15 -1.27 21.59
N SER A 17 -0.68 -1.29 20.54
CA SER A 17 -0.30 -0.84 19.20
C SER A 17 0.05 0.66 19.17
N SER A 18 -0.71 1.48 19.92
CA SER A 18 -0.54 2.94 19.92
C SER A 18 0.78 3.40 20.56
N THR A 19 1.25 2.70 21.59
CA THR A 19 2.48 3.04 22.33
C THR A 19 3.73 2.40 21.70
N LEU A 20 3.62 1.22 21.10
CA LEU A 20 4.72 0.62 20.32
C LEU A 20 5.07 1.43 19.06
N LEU A 21 4.11 2.12 18.44
CA LEU A 21 4.35 2.97 17.28
C LEU A 21 5.12 4.27 17.60
N ALA A 22 5.26 4.62 18.88
CA ALA A 22 6.09 5.73 19.36
C ALA A 22 7.53 5.30 19.72
N SER A 23 7.84 3.99 19.67
CA SER A 23 9.23 3.53 19.61
C SER A 23 9.82 4.04 18.30
N LYS A 24 10.92 4.77 18.39
CA LYS A 24 11.61 5.45 17.28
C LYS A 24 11.72 4.48 16.09
N LYS A 25 10.86 4.61 15.08
CA LYS A 25 10.84 3.67 13.94
C LYS A 25 12.21 3.71 13.26
N GLU A 26 12.97 2.64 13.41
CA GLU A 26 14.24 2.43 12.71
C GLU A 26 13.96 1.84 11.33
N TYR A 27 14.60 2.39 10.30
CA TYR A 27 14.39 2.00 8.91
C TYR A 27 15.70 1.50 8.30
N ASP A 28 15.65 0.39 7.59
CA ASP A 28 16.76 -0.15 6.82
C ASP A 28 16.71 0.33 5.37
N CYS A 29 17.77 1.00 4.93
CA CYS A 29 17.90 1.42 3.54
C CYS A 29 18.26 0.23 2.64
N VAL A 30 17.37 -0.22 1.76
CA VAL A 30 17.63 -1.34 0.82
C VAL A 30 18.71 -1.06 -0.23
N ILE A 31 19.18 0.19 -0.33
CA ILE A 31 20.20 0.60 -1.30
C ILE A 31 21.61 0.51 -0.69
N CYS A 32 21.78 0.98 0.55
CA CYS A 32 23.09 1.07 1.22
C CYS A 32 23.19 0.24 2.50
N ASN A 33 22.11 -0.43 2.90
CA ASN A 33 22.01 -1.31 4.06
C ASN A 33 22.32 -0.62 5.41
N GLN A 34 22.00 0.66 5.52
CA GLN A 34 22.14 1.45 6.76
C GLN A 34 20.80 1.56 7.49
N THR A 35 20.83 1.27 8.79
CA THR A 35 19.70 1.47 9.70
C THR A 35 19.71 2.91 10.22
N THR A 36 18.62 3.66 10.04
CA THR A 36 18.50 5.05 10.50
C THR A 36 17.11 5.29 11.10
N PRO A 37 17.00 5.99 12.25
CA PRO A 37 15.69 6.35 12.80
C PRO A 37 15.03 7.45 11.96
N SER A 38 13.69 7.43 11.89
CA SER A 38 12.95 8.62 11.45
C SER A 38 12.91 9.65 12.57
N THR A 39 13.25 10.90 12.23
CA THR A 39 13.16 12.05 13.14
C THR A 39 12.33 13.17 12.50
N GLU A 40 11.94 14.18 13.26
CA GLU A 40 11.15 15.31 12.74
C GLU A 40 11.94 16.13 11.70
N ASP A 41 13.25 16.28 11.91
CA ASP A 41 14.18 16.92 10.97
C ASP A 41 14.52 16.04 9.76
N LYS A 42 14.37 14.72 9.89
CA LYS A 42 14.65 13.74 8.84
C LYS A 42 13.55 12.67 8.78
N PRO A 43 12.37 13.02 8.22
CA PRO A 43 11.28 12.07 8.08
C PRO A 43 11.66 10.98 7.08
N MET A 44 11.44 9.73 7.44
CA MET A 44 11.60 8.59 6.54
C MET A 44 10.24 8.15 6.00
N GLY A 45 10.14 7.98 4.68
CA GLY A 45 8.95 7.50 3.99
C GLY A 45 9.17 6.10 3.41
N LEU A 46 8.14 5.25 3.48
CA LEU A 46 8.16 3.96 2.81
C LEU A 46 7.93 4.16 1.31
N VAL A 47 8.81 3.58 0.48
CA VAL A 47 8.65 3.54 -0.97
C VAL A 47 8.30 2.13 -1.41
N VAL A 48 7.32 2.00 -2.29
CA VAL A 48 6.99 0.73 -2.93
C VAL A 48 7.51 0.78 -4.36
N LEU A 49 8.39 -0.16 -4.71
CA LEU A 49 8.85 -0.31 -6.08
C LEU A 49 7.76 -1.00 -6.88
N VAL A 50 7.25 -0.30 -7.88
CA VAL A 50 6.31 -0.85 -8.85
C VAL A 50 7.11 -1.56 -9.94
N GLN A 51 6.69 -2.77 -10.33
CA GLN A 51 7.32 -3.51 -11.42
C GLN A 51 7.34 -2.64 -12.70
N SER A 52 8.49 -2.57 -13.37
CA SER A 52 8.69 -1.65 -14.51
C SER A 52 7.63 -1.79 -15.60
N THR A 53 7.16 -3.01 -15.85
CA THR A 53 6.14 -3.32 -16.86
C THR A 53 4.74 -2.82 -16.49
N SER A 54 4.47 -2.49 -15.22
CA SER A 54 3.17 -1.98 -14.78
C SER A 54 3.14 -0.45 -14.64
N LEU A 55 4.25 0.26 -14.91
CA LEU A 55 4.30 1.73 -14.86
C LEU A 55 3.24 2.41 -15.73
N LEU A 56 3.01 1.88 -16.94
CA LEU A 56 1.98 2.42 -17.83
C LEU A 56 0.58 2.25 -17.25
N GLY A 57 0.30 1.14 -16.57
CA GLY A 57 -0.98 0.91 -15.91
C GLY A 57 -1.25 1.90 -14.77
N HIS A 58 -0.23 2.29 -14.02
CA HIS A 58 -0.34 3.24 -12.90
C HIS A 58 -0.43 4.70 -13.35
N LYS A 59 -0.11 5.01 -14.60
CA LYS A 59 -0.20 6.38 -15.14
C LYS A 59 -1.66 6.84 -15.09
N ARG A 60 -1.89 8.06 -14.59
CA ARG A 60 -3.21 8.71 -14.61
C ARG A 60 -3.53 9.31 -15.97
N ARG A 61 -4.82 9.41 -16.30
CA ARG A 61 -5.27 10.02 -17.58
C ARG A 61 -5.06 11.53 -17.63
N GLY A 62 -5.18 12.21 -16.48
CA GLY A 62 -4.96 13.65 -16.35
C GLY A 62 -3.49 14.00 -16.12
N SER A 63 -3.09 15.20 -16.52
CA SER A 63 -1.78 15.79 -16.21
C SER A 63 -1.76 16.54 -14.87
N GLU A 64 -2.86 16.48 -14.11
CA GLU A 64 -2.95 17.16 -12.81
C GLU A 64 -2.02 16.52 -11.80
N HIS A 65 -1.31 17.38 -11.05
CA HIS A 65 -0.50 16.94 -9.93
C HIS A 65 -1.41 16.31 -8.88
N MET A 66 -1.12 15.07 -8.52
CA MET A 66 -1.82 14.37 -7.45
C MET A 66 -1.07 14.60 -6.16
N GLU A 67 -1.75 15.17 -5.16
CA GLU A 67 -1.23 15.23 -3.81
C GLU A 67 -1.22 13.81 -3.22
N LEU A 68 -0.09 13.44 -2.61
CA LEU A 68 0.04 12.17 -1.92
C LEU A 68 -0.82 12.23 -0.66
N PRO A 69 -1.75 11.29 -0.47
CA PRO A 69 -2.57 11.27 0.74
C PRO A 69 -1.67 11.05 1.95
N THR A 70 -1.86 11.86 2.97
CA THR A 70 -1.16 11.80 4.26
C THR A 70 -2.03 11.21 5.36
N SER A 71 -3.33 11.02 5.08
CA SER A 71 -4.31 10.38 5.96
C SER A 71 -5.10 9.28 5.25
N ASP A 72 -5.73 8.38 6.02
CA ASP A 72 -6.57 7.31 5.47
C ASP A 72 -7.84 7.87 4.80
N GLU A 73 -8.41 8.94 5.34
CA GLU A 73 -9.58 9.61 4.76
C GLU A 73 -9.26 10.18 3.35
N GLU A 74 -8.10 10.83 3.21
CA GLU A 74 -7.59 11.30 1.92
C GLU A 74 -7.35 10.13 0.96
N ARG A 75 -6.88 8.99 1.47
CA ARG A 75 -6.66 7.78 0.67
C ARG A 75 -7.97 7.24 0.10
N LEU A 76 -9.07 7.30 0.85
CA LEU A 76 -10.40 6.88 0.36
C LEU A 76 -10.94 7.81 -0.72
N SER A 77 -10.56 9.09 -0.69
CA SER A 77 -10.94 10.07 -1.71
C SER A 77 -10.24 9.87 -3.07
N LEU A 78 -9.16 9.08 -3.10
CA LEU A 78 -8.42 8.80 -4.33
C LEU A 78 -9.23 7.93 -5.30
N ARG A 79 -9.59 8.54 -6.42
CA ARG A 79 -10.16 7.86 -7.58
C ARG A 79 -9.18 6.85 -8.18
N ARG A 80 -9.47 5.56 -7.99
CA ARG A 80 -8.72 4.42 -8.54
C ARG A 80 -9.00 4.16 -10.02
N ASP A 81 -10.16 4.60 -10.51
CA ASP A 81 -10.64 4.44 -11.89
C ASP A 81 -9.96 5.37 -12.90
N ASN A 82 -9.16 6.34 -12.44
CA ASN A 82 -8.50 7.31 -13.33
C ASN A 82 -7.12 6.86 -13.85
N THR A 83 -6.82 5.57 -13.80
CA THR A 83 -5.54 5.01 -14.26
C THR A 83 -5.67 4.41 -15.66
N LEU A 84 -4.58 4.39 -16.45
CA LEU A 84 -4.57 3.73 -17.75
C LEU A 84 -4.78 2.21 -17.64
N GLY A 85 -4.39 1.61 -16.51
CA GLY A 85 -4.64 0.20 -16.23
C GLY A 85 -6.14 -0.10 -16.15
N SER A 86 -6.90 0.73 -15.44
CA SER A 86 -8.36 0.60 -15.35
C SER A 86 -9.05 0.74 -16.72
N GLU A 87 -8.59 1.65 -17.57
CA GLU A 87 -9.11 1.79 -18.94
C GLU A 87 -8.78 0.56 -19.79
N TYR A 88 -7.55 0.05 -19.69
CA TYR A 88 -7.14 -1.16 -20.40
C TYR A 88 -8.01 -2.35 -20.00
N GLU A 89 -8.23 -2.56 -18.71
CA GLU A 89 -9.06 -3.64 -18.18
C GLU A 89 -10.51 -3.54 -18.68
N ARG A 90 -11.12 -2.35 -18.60
CA ARG A 90 -12.46 -2.10 -19.13
C ARG A 90 -12.55 -2.43 -20.63
N ARG A 91 -11.54 -2.02 -21.41
CA ARG A 91 -11.52 -2.26 -22.85
C ARG A 91 -11.36 -3.74 -23.18
N MET A 92 -10.55 -4.46 -22.40
CA MET A 92 -10.40 -5.91 -22.52
C MET A 92 -11.72 -6.64 -22.21
N GLU A 93 -12.43 -6.24 -21.16
CA GLU A 93 -13.76 -6.78 -20.86
C GLU A 93 -14.75 -6.55 -22.02
N ASP A 94 -14.77 -5.32 -22.57
CA ASP A 94 -15.61 -5.01 -23.72
C ASP A 94 -15.26 -5.90 -24.92
N TYR A 95 -13.97 -6.05 -25.24
CA TYR A 95 -13.53 -6.93 -26.32
C TYR A 95 -13.96 -8.38 -26.10
N SER A 96 -13.77 -8.92 -24.89
CA SER A 96 -14.19 -10.29 -24.58
C SER A 96 -15.69 -10.47 -24.78
N ARG A 97 -16.51 -9.51 -24.34
CA ARG A 97 -17.98 -9.59 -24.52
C ARG A 97 -18.43 -9.60 -25.98
N TYR A 98 -17.76 -8.85 -26.87
CA TYR A 98 -18.18 -8.70 -28.26
C TYR A 98 -17.54 -9.72 -29.22
N PHE A 99 -16.37 -10.27 -28.87
CA PHE A 99 -15.56 -11.07 -29.79
C PHE A 99 -15.31 -12.52 -29.33
N ASP A 100 -15.66 -12.91 -28.10
CA ASP A 100 -15.57 -14.30 -27.63
C ASP A 100 -16.90 -15.08 -27.81
N HIS A 101 -17.67 -14.76 -28.86
CA HIS A 101 -18.83 -15.55 -29.33
C HIS A 101 -18.44 -16.54 -30.43
#